data_AF-A0A183FGA2-F1
#
_entry.id   AF-A0A183FGA2-F1
#
_cell.length_a   1.000
_cell.length_b   1.000
_cell.length_c   1.000
_cell.angle_alpha   90.00
_cell.angle_beta   90.00
_cell.angle_gamma   90.00
#
_symmetry.space_group_name_H-M   'P 1'
#
loop_
_entity.id
_entity.type
_entity.pdbx_description
1 polymer ?
#
loop_
_entity_poly.entity_id
_entity_poly.type
_entity_poly.pdbx_seq_one_letter_code
_entity_poly.pdbx_strand_id
1 'polypeptide(L)'
;MYGAECWPATKEVETRLSVMETMMLRWTAGVTRMDRIRNDAIRQKFGVASITDKMREARLRWYGHVLRGKEDSVRKIGLNFEVIGKRPIGRPKQH
;
A
#
# COMPACT_ATOMS: atom_id res chain seq x y z
N MET A 1 -7.27 5.17 -2.38
CA MET A 1 -7.31 3.70 -2.57
C MET A 1 -8.10 3.13 -1.41
N TYR A 2 -9.34 2.71 -1.66
CA TYR A 2 -10.20 2.20 -0.59
C TYR A 2 -9.60 0.91 -0.01
N GLY A 3 -9.58 0.78 1.31
CA GLY A 3 -9.05 -0.41 2.01
C GLY A 3 -7.54 -0.42 2.27
N ALA A 4 -6.73 0.41 1.60
CA ALA A 4 -5.27 0.44 1.80
C ALA A 4 -4.82 0.89 3.21
N GLU A 5 -5.75 1.36 4.02
CA GLU A 5 -5.55 1.87 5.38
C GLU A 5 -5.15 0.77 6.38
N CYS A 6 -5.69 -0.44 6.24
CA CYS A 6 -5.51 -1.54 7.19
C CYS A 6 -4.95 -2.83 6.55
N TRP A 7 -4.51 -2.78 5.29
CA TRP A 7 -3.95 -3.96 4.63
C TRP A 7 -2.58 -4.33 5.22
N PRO A 8 -2.29 -5.63 5.45
CA PRO A 8 -0.94 -6.09 5.75
C PRO A 8 -0.11 -6.05 4.46
N ALA A 9 0.29 -4.85 4.06
CA ALA A 9 1.05 -4.63 2.84
C ALA A 9 2.49 -5.12 3.03
N THR A 10 2.77 -6.33 2.54
CA THR A 10 4.14 -6.84 2.44
C THR A 10 4.87 -6.11 1.31
N LYS A 11 6.21 -6.14 1.35
CA LYS A 11 7.05 -5.58 0.27
C LYS A 11 6.77 -6.21 -1.09
N GLU A 12 6.44 -7.49 -1.10
CA GLU A 12 6.04 -8.22 -2.31
C GLU A 12 4.75 -7.65 -2.92
N VAL A 13 3.73 -7.37 -2.09
CA VAL A 13 2.48 -6.76 -2.55
C VAL A 13 2.70 -5.34 -3.06
N GLU A 14 3.47 -4.52 -2.34
CA GLU A 14 3.84 -3.16 -2.78
C GLU A 14 4.55 -3.20 -4.16
N THR A 15 5.47 -4.16 -4.34
CA THR A 15 6.20 -4.33 -5.59
C THR A 15 5.30 -4.75 -6.75
N ARG A 16 4.42 -5.74 -6.53
CA ARG A 16 3.44 -6.19 -7.56
C ARG A 16 2.53 -5.05 -8.01
N LEU A 17 2.03 -4.26 -7.07
CA LEU A 17 1.19 -3.10 -7.38
C LEU A 17 1.96 -2.03 -8.18
N SER A 18 3.22 -1.76 -7.82
CA SER A 18 4.07 -0.81 -8.56
C SER A 18 4.36 -1.27 -9.99
N VAL A 19 4.54 -2.58 -10.20
CA VAL A 19 4.72 -3.16 -11.54
C VAL A 19 3.43 -3.02 -12.35
N MET A 20 2.27 -3.37 -11.77
CA MET A 20 0.97 -3.21 -12.43
C MET A 20 0.72 -1.75 -12.82
N GLU A 21 0.93 -0.79 -11.90
CA GLU A 21 0.82 0.64 -12.18
C GLU A 21 1.68 1.04 -13.38
N THR A 22 2.98 0.72 -13.34
CA THR A 22 3.92 1.08 -14.39
C THR A 22 3.53 0.47 -15.73
N MET A 23 3.07 -0.79 -15.73
CA MET A 23 2.62 -1.50 -16.93
C MET A 23 1.40 -0.81 -17.55
N MET A 24 0.40 -0.47 -16.74
CA MET A 24 -0.80 0.23 -17.18
C MET A 24 -0.47 1.62 -17.74
N LEU A 25 0.35 2.41 -17.04
CA LEU A 25 0.74 3.75 -17.51
C LEU A 25 1.54 3.68 -18.83
N ARG A 26 2.44 2.70 -18.97
CA ARG A 26 3.19 2.49 -20.22
C ARG A 26 2.28 2.12 -21.37
N TRP A 27 1.34 1.21 -21.14
CA TRP A 27 0.39 0.78 -22.15
C TRP A 27 -0.50 1.95 -22.61
N THR A 28 -1.05 2.73 -21.67
CA THR A 28 -1.85 3.92 -21.99
C THR A 28 -1.06 5.00 -22.73
N ALA A 29 0.24 5.14 -22.43
CA ALA A 29 1.10 6.10 -23.13
C ALA A 29 1.65 5.59 -24.47
N GLY A 30 1.39 4.33 -24.85
CA GLY A 30 2.01 3.69 -26.01
C GLY A 30 3.53 3.51 -25.89
N VAL A 31 4.07 3.50 -24.67
CA VAL A 31 5.51 3.45 -24.41
C VAL A 31 5.95 2.00 -24.24
N THR A 32 6.89 1.60 -25.09
CA THR A 32 7.54 0.29 -25.06
C THR A 32 8.82 0.31 -24.23
N ARG A 33 9.48 -0.84 -24.12
CA ARG A 33 10.79 -0.95 -23.48
C ARG A 33 11.90 -0.30 -24.32
N MET A 34 11.73 -0.23 -25.64
CA MET A 34 12.73 0.32 -26.56
C MET A 34 12.90 1.83 -26.43
N ASP A 35 11.85 2.52 -25.97
CA ASP A 35 11.87 3.97 -25.77
C ASP A 35 12.80 4.40 -24.63
N ARG A 36 13.21 3.45 -23.75
CA ARG A 36 14.13 3.69 -22.62
C ARG A 36 13.72 4.85 -21.68
N ILE A 37 12.43 5.22 -21.72
CA ILE A 37 11.86 6.25 -20.84
C ILE A 37 11.81 5.73 -19.40
N ARG A 38 12.24 6.54 -18.43
CA ARG A 38 12.18 6.21 -17.01
C ARG A 38 10.73 6.16 -16.50
N ASN A 39 10.45 5.28 -15.55
CA ASN A 39 9.11 5.15 -14.97
C ASN A 39 8.63 6.45 -14.30
N ASP A 40 9.55 7.21 -13.69
CA ASP A 40 9.21 8.47 -13.03
C ASP A 40 8.81 9.56 -14.04
N ALA A 41 9.43 9.58 -15.22
CA ALA A 41 9.03 10.47 -16.31
C ALA A 41 7.62 10.13 -16.83
N ILE A 42 7.29 8.83 -16.89
CA ILE A 42 5.94 8.38 -17.26
C ILE A 42 4.93 8.84 -16.19
N ARG A 43 5.22 8.63 -14.90
CA ARG A 43 4.36 9.11 -13.81
C ARG A 43 4.16 10.63 -13.83
N GLN A 44 5.24 11.39 -14.06
CA GLN A 44 5.18 12.84 -14.19
C GLN A 44 4.30 13.27 -15.37
N LYS A 45 4.40 12.59 -16.53
CA LYS A 45 3.55 12.86 -17.71
C LYS A 45 2.07 12.71 -17.40
N PHE A 46 1.69 11.74 -16.56
CA PHE A 46 0.31 11.53 -16.13
C PHE A 46 -0.08 12.34 -14.87
N GLY A 47 0.86 13.05 -14.24
CA GLY A 47 0.62 13.77 -12.99
C GLY A 47 0.26 12.85 -11.81
N VAL A 48 0.68 11.58 -11.85
CA VAL A 48 0.37 10.59 -10.80
C VAL A 48 1.55 10.40 -9.86
N ALA A 49 1.27 10.36 -8.56
CA ALA A 49 2.24 9.87 -7.57
C ALA A 49 2.32 8.35 -7.63
N SER A 50 3.41 7.76 -7.12
CA SER A 50 3.53 6.30 -7.08
C SER A 50 2.43 5.66 -6.23
N ILE A 51 1.98 4.46 -6.62
CA ILE A 51 1.01 3.68 -5.86
C ILE A 51 1.47 3.47 -4.42
N THR A 52 2.77 3.28 -4.20
CA THR A 52 3.37 3.11 -2.88
C THR A 52 3.23 4.37 -2.03
N ASP A 53 3.41 5.55 -2.62
CA ASP A 53 3.19 6.82 -1.92
C ASP A 53 1.71 7.03 -1.62
N LYS A 54 0.81 6.68 -2.54
CA LYS A 54 -0.64 6.73 -2.30
C LYS A 54 -1.09 5.79 -1.18
N MET A 55 -0.51 4.59 -1.11
CA MET A 55 -0.75 3.67 0.00
C MET A 55 -0.22 4.22 1.33
N ARG A 56 0.98 4.83 1.32
CA ARG A 56 1.55 5.49 2.50
C ARG A 56 0.68 6.66 2.96
N GLU A 57 0.25 7.53 2.04
CA GLU A 57 -0.63 8.67 2.28
C GLU A 57 -1.95 8.22 2.92
N ALA A 58 -2.59 7.15 2.39
CA ALA A 58 -3.81 6.60 2.95
C ALA A 58 -3.62 6.08 4.40
N ARG A 59 -2.54 5.33 4.65
CA ARG A 59 -2.21 4.83 5.99
C ARG A 59 -1.97 5.97 6.98
N LEU A 60 -1.24 7.01 6.59
CA LEU A 60 -0.99 8.18 7.44
C LEU A 60 -2.28 8.97 7.73
N ARG A 61 -3.15 9.14 6.74
CA ARG A 61 -4.47 9.76 6.95
C ARG A 61 -5.32 8.99 7.93
N TRP A 62 -5.38 7.66 7.78
CA TRP A 62 -6.09 6.79 8.72
C TRP A 62 -5.49 6.86 10.12
N TYR A 63 -4.16 6.77 10.24
CA TYR A 63 -3.46 6.88 11.51
C TYR A 63 -3.75 8.21 12.21
N GLY A 64 -3.65 9.33 11.48
CA GLY A 64 -4.01 10.64 12.01
C GLY A 64 -5.48 10.74 12.41
N HIS A 65 -6.39 10.08 11.69
CA HIS A 65 -7.79 9.99 12.08
C HIS A 65 -7.95 9.20 13.40
N VAL A 66 -7.22 8.10 13.59
CA VAL A 66 -7.23 7.34 14.85
C VAL A 66 -6.74 8.20 16.00
N LEU A 67 -5.63 8.92 15.83
CA LEU A 67 -5.02 9.74 16.87
C LEU A 67 -5.94 10.89 17.33
N ARG A 68 -6.69 11.51 16.40
CA ARG A 68 -7.68 12.55 16.73
C ARG A 68 -8.98 12.00 17.32
N GLY A 69 -9.17 10.69 17.29
CA GLY A 69 -10.33 10.03 17.90
C GLY A 69 -10.28 10.05 19.42
N LYS A 70 -11.44 9.83 20.05
CA LYS A 70 -11.55 9.67 21.50
C LYS A 70 -10.77 8.45 22.00
N GLU A 71 -10.30 8.51 23.24
CA GLU A 71 -9.48 7.45 23.85
C GLU A 71 -10.23 6.13 23.99
N ASP A 72 -11.52 6.20 24.26
CA ASP A 72 -12.45 5.07 24.38
C ASP A 72 -12.88 4.47 23.04
N SER A 73 -12.46 5.06 21.91
CA SER A 73 -12.82 4.54 20.60
C SER A 73 -12.14 3.20 20.33
N VAL A 74 -12.90 2.23 19.82
CA VAL A 74 -12.42 0.88 19.46
C VAL A 74 -11.15 0.93 18.62
N ARG A 75 -11.05 1.92 17.72
CA ARG A 75 -9.90 2.06 16.81
C ARG A 75 -8.62 2.47 17.56
N LYS A 76 -8.72 3.34 18.57
CA LYS A 76 -7.58 3.81 19.36
C LYS A 76 -7.16 2.80 20.41
N ILE A 77 -8.13 2.13 21.04
CA ILE A 77 -7.90 0.96 21.89
C ILE A 77 -7.16 -0.12 21.08
N GLY A 78 -7.67 -0.48 19.90
CA GLY A 78 -7.04 -1.49 19.04
C GLY A 78 -5.65 -1.12 18.54
N LEU A 79 -5.37 0.18 18.33
CA LEU A 79 -4.03 0.66 17.96
C LEU A 79 -3.03 0.50 19.11
N ASN A 80 -3.45 0.74 20.35
CA ASN A 80 -2.62 0.63 21.55
C ASN A 80 -2.60 -0.80 22.14
N PHE A 81 -3.36 -1.73 21.55
CA PHE A 81 -3.52 -3.07 22.07
C PHE A 81 -2.29 -3.92 21.78
N GLU A 82 -1.63 -4.40 22.83
CA GLU A 82 -0.55 -5.36 22.74
C GLU A 82 -1.07 -6.79 22.96
N VAL A 83 -0.86 -7.66 21.97
CA VAL A 83 -1.17 -9.09 22.11
C VAL A 83 -0.01 -9.77 22.81
N ILE A 84 -0.23 -10.18 24.06
CA ILE A 84 0.74 -10.97 24.82
C ILE A 84 0.72 -12.42 24.31
N GLY A 85 1.87 -12.91 23.85
CA GLY A 85 2.06 -14.30 23.44
C GLY A 85 2.59 -14.45 22.01
N LYS A 86 3.13 -15.64 21.70
CA LYS A 86 3.55 -15.97 20.33
C LYS A 86 2.36 -16.56 19.57
N ARG A 87 2.13 -16.08 18.35
CA ARG A 87 1.18 -16.73 17.43
C ARG A 87 1.65 -18.18 17.20
N PRO A 88 0.80 -19.19 17.47
CA PRO A 88 1.17 -20.58 17.19
C PRO A 88 1.43 -20.78 15.70
N ILE A 89 2.34 -21.70 15.37
CA ILE A 89 2.57 -22.09 13.99
C ILE A 89 1.24 -22.60 13.42
N GLY A 90 0.77 -21.92 12.37
CA GLY A 90 -0.44 -22.30 11.67
C GLY A 90 -0.28 -23.68 11.02
N ARG A 91 -1.40 -24.28 10.61
CA ARG A 91 -1.38 -25.57 9.93
C ARG A 91 -0.44 -25.54 8.71
N PRO A 92 0.45 -26.53 8.54
CA PRO A 92 1.23 -26.68 7.32
C PRO A 92 0.32 -26.75 6.09
N LYS A 93 0.78 -26.24 4.95
CA LYS A 93 0.06 -26.40 3.69
C LYS A 93 -0.05 -27.90 3.37
N GLN A 94 -1.27 -28.37 3.10
CA GLN A 94 -1.47 -29.71 2.55
C GLN A 94 -1.07 -29.70 1.07
N HIS A 95 -0.31 -30.72 0.67
CA HIS A 95 0.16 -30.93 -0.70
C HIS A 95 -0.97 -31.32 -1.64
#